data_AF-A0A7S1GHR0-F1
#
_entry.id   AF-A0A7S1GHR0-F1
#
_cell.length_a   1.000
_cell.length_b   1.000
_cell.length_c   1.000
_cell.angle_alpha   90.00
_cell.angle_beta   90.00
_cell.angle_gamma   90.00
#
_symmetry.space_group_name_H-M   'P 1'
#
loop_
_entity.id
_entity.type
_entity.pdbx_description
1 polymer ?
#
loop_
_entity_poly.entity_id
_entity_poly.type
_entity_poly.pdbx_seq_one_letter_code
_entity_poly.pdbx_strand_id
1 'polypeptide(L)'
;QPTTPHPTTTQPTTPEVVKRKRVVLGNIPDELHRRHARTIVKLMALRKCREEIDEELYNYSNQFTEVWKQKKPPETIAKARSELIGVAEAVTEDLNECQQKEQILREEMKQVRARMASMK
;
A
#
# COMPACT_ATOMS: atom_id res chain seq x y z
N GLN A 1 -74.54 -8.67 -1.89
CA GLN A 1 -73.40 -8.07 -1.14
C GLN A 1 -72.17 -8.15 -2.04
N PRO A 2 -71.57 -7.03 -2.47
CA PRO A 2 -70.31 -7.06 -3.20
C PRO A 2 -69.14 -6.77 -2.25
N THR A 3 -68.15 -7.66 -2.22
CA THR A 3 -66.84 -7.42 -1.63
C THR A 3 -65.86 -7.05 -2.74
N THR A 4 -65.25 -5.87 -2.61
CA THR A 4 -64.16 -5.34 -3.46
C THR A 4 -62.89 -6.18 -3.34
N PRO A 5 -62.18 -6.50 -4.44
CA PRO A 5 -60.77 -6.88 -4.39
C PRO A 5 -59.88 -5.64 -4.54
N HIS A 6 -58.89 -5.53 -3.64
CA HIS A 6 -57.82 -4.54 -3.65
C HIS A 6 -56.83 -4.75 -4.82
N PRO A 7 -56.14 -3.69 -5.28
CA PRO A 7 -55.10 -3.80 -6.31
C PRO A 7 -53.79 -4.35 -5.72
N THR A 8 -53.31 -5.47 -6.26
CA THR A 8 -51.98 -6.00 -5.93
C THR A 8 -50.91 -5.25 -6.71
N THR A 9 -50.12 -4.48 -5.99
CA THR A 9 -48.95 -3.73 -6.45
C THR A 9 -47.89 -4.65 -7.07
N THR A 10 -47.51 -4.36 -8.32
CA THR A 10 -46.36 -4.90 -9.03
C THR A 10 -45.08 -4.59 -8.26
N GLN A 11 -44.41 -5.62 -7.74
CA GLN A 11 -43.07 -5.49 -7.16
C GLN A 11 -42.04 -5.18 -8.28
N PRO A 12 -41.08 -4.27 -8.03
CA PRO A 12 -39.99 -4.03 -8.98
C PRO A 12 -39.04 -5.24 -8.99
N THR A 13 -38.81 -5.77 -10.18
CA THR A 13 -37.80 -6.79 -10.48
C THR A 13 -36.44 -6.39 -9.94
N THR A 14 -35.93 -7.22 -9.04
CA THR A 14 -34.60 -7.18 -8.42
C THR A 14 -33.51 -7.00 -9.48
N PRO A 15 -32.47 -6.17 -9.25
CA PRO A 15 -31.41 -5.95 -10.23
C PRO A 15 -30.66 -7.25 -10.51
N GLU A 16 -30.51 -7.52 -11.80
CA GLU A 16 -29.75 -8.61 -12.37
C GLU A 16 -28.36 -8.68 -11.74
N VAL A 17 -28.13 -9.69 -10.89
CA VAL A 17 -26.81 -9.95 -10.32
C VAL A 17 -25.91 -10.34 -11.48
N VAL A 18 -25.07 -9.39 -11.91
CA VAL A 18 -23.95 -9.64 -12.81
C VAL A 18 -23.15 -10.78 -12.22
N LYS A 19 -23.35 -12.00 -12.76
CA LYS A 19 -22.56 -13.18 -12.44
C LYS A 19 -21.12 -12.89 -12.87
N ARG A 20 -20.32 -12.29 -11.98
CA ARG A 20 -18.87 -12.30 -12.11
C ARG A 20 -18.48 -13.77 -12.19
N LYS A 21 -17.97 -14.22 -13.34
CA LYS A 21 -17.40 -15.55 -13.51
C LYS A 21 -16.45 -15.79 -12.34
N ARG A 22 -16.85 -16.65 -11.40
CA ARG A 22 -15.95 -17.18 -10.39
C ARG A 22 -14.94 -17.99 -11.16
N VAL A 23 -13.75 -17.42 -11.40
CA VAL A 23 -12.61 -18.20 -11.85
C VAL A 23 -12.38 -19.22 -10.74
N VAL A 24 -12.72 -20.48 -11.00
CA VAL A 24 -12.45 -21.59 -10.09
C VAL A 24 -10.93 -21.76 -10.12
N LEU A 25 -10.26 -21.08 -9.20
CA LEU A 25 -8.87 -21.36 -8.83
C LEU A 25 -8.92 -22.76 -8.18
N GLY A 26 -8.62 -23.80 -8.96
CA GLY A 26 -8.68 -25.19 -8.51
C GLY A 26 -8.00 -25.35 -7.15
N ASN A 27 -8.70 -25.98 -6.20
CA ASN A 27 -8.32 -26.40 -4.84
C ASN A 27 -7.02 -25.80 -4.23
N ILE A 28 -6.79 -24.50 -4.37
CA ILE A 28 -5.75 -23.81 -3.61
C ILE A 28 -6.32 -23.64 -2.20
N PRO A 29 -5.65 -24.16 -1.15
CA PRO A 29 -6.14 -24.07 0.22
C PRO A 29 -6.42 -22.61 0.58
N ASP A 30 -7.56 -22.34 1.22
CA ASP A 30 -7.96 -20.98 1.62
C ASP A 30 -6.86 -20.26 2.43
N GLU A 31 -6.07 -21.02 3.18
CA GLU A 31 -4.95 -20.47 3.94
C GLU A 31 -3.80 -19.96 3.04
N LEU A 32 -3.56 -20.59 1.89
CA LEU A 32 -2.55 -20.16 0.94
C LEU A 32 -2.98 -18.87 0.22
N HIS A 33 -4.27 -18.76 -0.11
CA HIS A 33 -4.86 -17.51 -0.63
C HIS A 33 -4.81 -16.37 0.39
N ARG A 34 -5.18 -16.64 1.65
CA ARG A 34 -5.10 -15.64 2.74
C ARG A 34 -3.66 -15.20 2.98
N ARG A 35 -2.70 -16.13 2.96
CA ARG A 35 -1.27 -15.81 3.06
C ARG A 35 -0.82 -14.92 1.90
N HIS A 36 -1.20 -15.24 0.66
CA HIS A 36 -0.89 -14.42 -0.51
C HIS A 36 -1.44 -12.99 -0.41
N ALA A 37 -2.72 -12.85 -0.03
CA ALA A 37 -3.37 -11.55 0.14
C ALA A 37 -2.69 -10.70 1.24
N ARG A 38 -2.34 -11.31 2.39
CA ARG A 38 -1.62 -10.62 3.46
C ARG A 38 -0.25 -10.12 3.02
N THR A 39 0.52 -10.92 2.27
CA THR A 39 1.83 -10.51 1.74
C THR A 39 1.70 -9.34 0.77
N ILE A 40 0.67 -9.32 -0.09
CA ILE A 40 0.39 -8.17 -0.99
C ILE A 40 0.11 -6.89 -0.19
N VAL A 41 -0.74 -6.96 0.83
CA VAL A 41 -1.06 -5.79 1.69
C VAL A 41 0.20 -5.25 2.37
N LYS A 42 1.07 -6.13 2.90
CA LYS A 42 2.33 -5.72 3.51
C LYS A 42 3.28 -5.05 2.51
N LEU A 43 3.35 -5.54 1.27
CA LEU A 43 4.15 -4.91 0.21
C LEU A 43 3.61 -3.52 -0.17
N MET A 44 2.29 -3.34 -0.20
CA MET A 44 1.67 -2.02 -0.43
C MET A 44 2.00 -1.04 0.70
N ALA A 45 2.00 -1.49 1.96
CA ALA A 45 2.37 -0.65 3.10
C ALA A 45 3.85 -0.20 3.05
N LEU A 46 4.77 -1.09 2.66
CA LEU A 46 6.19 -0.74 2.48
C LEU A 46 6.41 0.28 1.36
N ARG A 47 5.65 0.18 0.27
CA ARG A 47 5.68 1.18 -0.80
C ARG A 47 5.23 2.55 -0.30
N LYS A 48 4.16 2.61 0.49
CA LYS A 48 3.67 3.87 1.08
C LYS A 48 4.69 4.49 2.03
N CYS A 49 5.32 3.67 2.88
CA CYS A 49 6.37 4.14 3.78
C CYS A 49 7.54 4.78 3.02
N ARG A 50 7.94 4.20 1.88
CA ARG A 50 8.97 4.79 1.03
C ARG A 50 8.53 6.11 0.37
N GLU A 51 7.27 6.21 -0.06
CA GLU A 51 6.72 7.46 -0.62
C GLU A 51 6.69 8.58 0.43
N GLU A 52 6.36 8.27 1.68
CA GLU A 52 6.39 9.22 2.81
C GLU A 52 7.82 9.70 3.11
N ILE A 53 8.79 8.78 3.11
CA ILE A 53 10.22 9.07 3.26
C ILE A 53 10.72 10.00 2.14
N ASP A 54 10.37 9.71 0.89
CA ASP A 54 10.79 10.52 -0.27
C ASP A 54 10.21 11.95 -0.18
N GLU A 55 8.96 12.10 0.30
CA GLU A 55 8.32 13.40 0.51
C GLU A 55 9.01 14.21 1.63
N GLU A 56 9.38 13.55 2.74
CA GLU A 56 10.07 14.20 3.85
C GLU A 56 11.45 14.73 3.43
N LEU A 57 12.24 13.91 2.71
CA LEU A 57 13.52 14.34 2.15
C LEU A 57 13.37 15.52 1.19
N TYR A 58 12.35 15.50 0.33
CA TYR A 58 12.06 16.59 -0.59
C TYR A 58 11.74 17.90 0.16
N ASN A 59 10.91 17.82 1.20
CA ASN A 59 10.56 18.98 2.02
C ASN A 59 11.79 19.57 2.74
N TYR A 60 12.64 18.72 3.32
CA TYR A 60 13.88 19.15 3.96
C TYR A 60 14.87 19.77 2.97
N SER A 61 14.98 19.23 1.76
CA SER A 61 15.80 19.80 0.68
C SER A 61 15.35 21.20 0.27
N ASN A 62 14.02 21.41 0.17
CA ASN A 62 13.45 22.72 -0.10
C ASN A 62 13.74 23.73 1.02
N GLN A 63 13.57 23.32 2.29
CA GLN A 63 13.88 24.18 3.44
C GLN A 63 15.35 24.59 3.46
N PHE A 64 16.27 23.65 3.21
CA PHE A 64 17.71 23.96 3.12
C PHE A 64 18.01 24.94 1.97
N THR A 65 17.37 24.75 0.82
CA THR A 65 17.50 25.65 -0.33
C THR A 65 17.06 27.07 0.00
N GLU A 66 15.97 27.23 0.76
CA GLU A 66 15.50 28.55 1.21
C GLU A 66 16.47 29.20 2.21
N VAL A 67 17.03 28.44 3.16
CA VAL A 67 18.08 28.93 4.07
C VAL A 67 19.31 29.42 3.29
N TRP A 68 19.70 28.69 2.25
CA TRP A 68 20.82 29.06 1.38
C TRP A 68 20.54 30.33 0.57
N LYS A 69 19.34 30.44 -0.05
CA LYS A 69 18.93 31.62 -0.81
C LYS A 69 18.85 32.89 0.03
N GLN A 70 18.47 32.78 1.30
CA GLN A 70 18.34 33.92 2.21
C GLN A 70 19.68 34.52 2.66
N LYS A 71 20.83 34.05 2.15
CA LYS A 71 22.19 34.51 2.53
C LYS A 71 22.37 34.58 4.06
N LYS A 72 21.83 33.58 4.75
CA LYS A 72 21.92 33.48 6.21
C LYS A 72 23.39 33.40 6.66
N PRO A 73 23.69 33.75 7.92
CA PRO A 73 25.04 33.61 8.45
C PRO A 73 25.59 32.19 8.24
N PRO A 74 26.91 32.03 8.02
CA PRO A 74 27.53 30.72 7.83
C PRO A 74 27.21 29.72 8.94
N GLU A 75 27.08 30.19 10.18
CA GLU A 75 26.69 29.38 11.34
C GLU A 75 25.27 28.78 11.20
N THR A 76 24.32 29.57 10.70
CA THR A 76 22.95 29.11 10.42
C THR A 76 22.92 28.06 9.31
N ILE A 77 23.74 28.25 8.27
CA ILE A 77 23.89 27.28 7.18
C ILE A 77 24.52 25.98 7.68
N ALA A 78 25.56 26.08 8.51
CA ALA A 78 26.22 24.91 9.11
C ALA A 78 25.26 24.10 9.98
N LYS A 79 24.43 24.77 10.80
CA LYS A 79 23.40 24.13 11.62
C LYS A 79 22.37 23.41 10.75
N ALA A 80 21.80 24.09 9.75
CA ALA A 80 20.81 23.49 8.85
C ALA A 80 21.38 22.30 8.06
N ARG A 81 22.66 22.34 7.68
CA ARG A 81 23.36 21.22 7.02
C ARG A 81 23.50 20.02 7.97
N SER A 82 23.87 20.25 9.22
CA SER A 82 24.01 19.19 10.21
C SER A 82 22.67 18.50 10.50
N GLU A 83 21.59 19.28 10.59
CA GLU A 83 20.23 18.75 10.75
C GLU A 83 19.82 17.91 9.52
N LEU A 84 20.12 18.38 8.30
CA LEU A 84 19.85 17.63 7.06
C LEU A 84 20.59 16.29 7.02
N ILE A 85 21.86 16.25 7.45
CA ILE A 85 22.65 15.02 7.51
C ILE A 85 22.02 14.03 8.48
N GLY A 86 21.62 14.48 9.68
CA GLY A 86 20.98 13.61 10.67
C GLY A 86 19.65 13.05 10.18
N VAL A 87 18.83 13.85 9.50
CA VAL A 87 17.58 13.37 8.87
C VAL A 87 17.89 12.36 7.77
N ALA A 88 18.87 12.63 6.91
CA ALA A 88 19.25 11.73 5.83
C ALA A 88 19.77 10.38 6.35
N GLU A 89 20.53 10.37 7.45
CA GLU A 89 21.01 9.15 8.10
C GLU A 89 19.87 8.32 8.68
N ALA A 90 18.96 8.94 9.44
CA ALA A 90 17.78 8.28 10.00
C ALA A 90 16.88 7.69 8.90
N VAL A 91 16.61 8.49 7.87
CA VAL A 91 15.83 8.07 6.70
C VAL A 91 16.49 6.90 5.96
N THR A 92 17.82 6.89 5.85
CA THR A 92 18.55 5.80 5.19
C THR A 92 18.41 4.49 5.95
N GLU A 93 18.41 4.54 7.28
CA GLU A 93 18.17 3.37 8.14
C GLU A 93 16.75 2.83 7.96
N ASP A 94 15.73 3.69 8.02
CA ASP A 94 14.32 3.33 7.81
C ASP A 94 14.08 2.74 6.41
N LEU A 95 14.71 3.33 5.38
CA LEU A 95 14.61 2.83 4.01
C LEU A 95 15.25 1.45 3.87
N ASN A 96 16.40 1.22 4.50
CA ASN A 96 17.08 -0.07 4.48
C ASN A 96 16.23 -1.15 5.18
N GLU A 97 15.61 -0.83 6.31
CA GLU A 97 14.68 -1.75 7.00
C GLU A 97 13.47 -2.09 6.11
N CYS A 98 12.89 -1.07 5.46
CA CYS A 98 11.78 -1.27 4.53
C CYS A 98 12.17 -2.16 3.34
N GLN A 99 13.35 -1.94 2.76
CA GLN A 99 13.88 -2.74 1.65
C GLN A 99 14.13 -4.19 2.06
N GLN A 100 14.71 -4.43 3.24
CA GLN A 100 14.91 -5.79 3.77
C GLN A 100 13.58 -6.52 3.96
N LYS A 101 12.59 -5.86 4.58
CA LYS A 101 11.23 -6.42 4.73
C LYS A 101 10.58 -6.70 3.38
N GLU A 102 10.76 -5.82 2.40
CA GLU A 102 10.23 -6.00 1.04
C GLU A 102 10.83 -7.23 0.37
N GLN A 103 12.15 -7.42 0.48
CA GLN A 103 12.86 -8.56 -0.08
C GLN A 103 12.37 -9.88 0.52
N ILE A 104 12.20 -9.95 1.84
CA ILE A 104 11.64 -11.12 2.53
C ILE A 104 10.24 -11.44 2.01
N LEU A 105 9.35 -10.44 1.94
CA LEU A 105 7.98 -10.63 1.46
C LEU A 105 7.92 -11.03 -0.01
N ARG A 106 8.85 -10.54 -0.85
CA ARG A 106 8.96 -10.95 -2.26
C ARG A 106 9.36 -12.42 -2.39
N GLU A 107 10.30 -12.90 -1.57
CA GLU A 107 10.67 -14.31 -1.53
C GLU A 107 9.53 -15.20 -1.01
N GLU A 108 8.82 -14.78 0.05
CA GLU A 108 7.62 -15.46 0.51
C GLU A 108 6.55 -15.55 -0.59
N MET A 109 6.34 -14.46 -1.34
CA MET A 109 5.42 -14.45 -2.48
C MET A 109 5.83 -15.44 -3.56
N LYS A 110 7.13 -15.53 -3.89
CA LYS A 110 7.64 -16.48 -4.88
C LYS A 110 7.35 -17.92 -4.45
N GLN A 111 7.62 -18.24 -3.17
CA GLN A 111 7.35 -19.58 -2.63
C GLN A 111 5.84 -19.91 -2.63
N VAL A 112 5.00 -18.95 -2.23
CA VAL A 112 3.54 -19.10 -2.25
C VAL A 112 3.03 -19.31 -3.69
N ARG A 113 3.53 -18.54 -4.66
CA ARG A 113 3.18 -18.71 -6.09
C ARG A 113 3.65 -20.05 -6.64
N ALA A 114 4.86 -20.50 -6.31
CA ALA A 114 5.38 -21.80 -6.72
C ALA A 114 4.51 -22.94 -6.17
N ARG A 115 4.10 -22.87 -4.89
CA ARG A 115 3.19 -23.83 -4.27
C ARG A 115 1.80 -23.83 -4.92
N MET A 116 1.24 -22.66 -5.23
CA MET A 116 -0.04 -22.59 -5.95
C MET A 116 0.06 -23.17 -7.37
N ALA A 117 1.22 -23.02 -8.04
CA ALA A 117 1.44 -23.58 -9.36
C ALA A 117 1.64 -25.10 -9.33
N SER A 118 2.27 -25.66 -8.29
CA SER A 118 2.46 -27.12 -8.15
C SER A 118 1.19 -27.89 -7.75
N MET A 119 0.11 -27.19 -7.44
CA MET A 119 -1.19 -27.78 -7.05
C MET A 119 -2.21 -27.76 -8.20
N LYS A 120 -1.83 -27.26 -9.38
CA LYS A 120 -2.61 -27.31 -10.62
C LYS A 120 -2.23 -28.53 -11.45
#